data_AF-A0A378A1Q1-F1
#
_entry.id   AF-A0A378A1Q1-F1
#
_cell.length_a   1.000
_cell.length_b   1.000
_cell.length_c   1.000
_cell.angle_alpha   90.00
_cell.angle_beta   90.00
_cell.angle_gamma   90.00
#
_symmetry.space_group_name_H-M   'P 1'
#
loop_
_entity.id
_entity.type
_entity.pdbx_description
1 polymer ?
#
loop_
_entity_poly.entity_id
_entity_poly.type
_entity_poly.pdbx_seq_one_letter_code
_entity_poly.pdbx_strand_id
1 'polypeptide(L)'
;MVCFPGCHINHLTPRTLDIDRVQSLMPECGIEPKALIEGPPRREVPILLRQTSFKALEEPVMFAGEHRGTHSARFGEIEQRGVALTPKGRALYDRLLQAAGTGKIISATSSIYRSV
;
A
#
# COMPACT_ATOMS: atom_id res chain seq x y z
N MET A 1 -16.69 14.27 -3.77
CA MET A 1 -16.87 13.43 -4.98
C MET A 1 -18.15 13.92 -5.66
N VAL A 2 -18.05 14.76 -6.70
CA VAL A 2 -19.22 15.37 -7.39
C VAL A 2 -19.05 15.50 -8.91
N CYS A 3 -17.91 15.03 -9.46
CA CYS A 3 -17.50 15.30 -10.84
C CYS A 3 -17.68 14.12 -11.80
N PHE A 4 -18.29 13.01 -11.33
CA PHE A 4 -18.50 11.81 -12.14
C PHE A 4 -19.98 11.41 -12.10
N PRO A 5 -20.50 10.79 -13.19
CA PRO A 5 -21.91 10.39 -13.27
C PRO A 5 -22.37 9.37 -12.20
N GLY A 6 -21.45 8.67 -11.55
CA GLY A 6 -21.77 7.67 -10.53
C GLY A 6 -20.56 7.19 -9.74
N CYS A 7 -20.82 6.24 -8.83
CA CYS A 7 -19.81 5.62 -7.96
C CYS A 7 -19.00 4.58 -8.74
N HIS A 8 -17.89 5.01 -9.33
CA HIS A 8 -16.96 4.09 -9.98
C HIS A 8 -16.11 3.33 -8.96
N ILE A 9 -15.57 2.18 -9.37
CA ILE A 9 -14.60 1.41 -8.59
C ILE A 9 -13.36 2.27 -8.38
N ASN A 10 -13.01 2.58 -7.13
CA ASN A 10 -11.78 3.31 -6.83
C ASN A 10 -10.55 2.41 -7.00
N HIS A 11 -10.63 1.19 -6.46
CA HIS A 11 -9.66 0.11 -6.60
C HIS A 11 -10.33 -1.24 -6.35
N LEU A 12 -9.72 -2.31 -6.87
CA LEU A 12 -9.97 -3.68 -6.44
C LEU A 12 -8.67 -4.22 -5.85
N THR A 13 -8.72 -4.69 -4.60
CA THR A 13 -7.53 -5.07 -3.84
C THR A 13 -7.43 -6.59 -3.76
N PRO A 14 -6.56 -7.26 -4.56
CA PRO A 14 -6.30 -8.69 -4.40
C PRO A 14 -5.55 -8.98 -3.10
N ARG A 15 -5.69 -10.22 -2.62
CA ARG A 15 -4.97 -10.74 -1.45
C ARG A 15 -3.68 -11.44 -1.86
N THR A 16 -2.57 -11.12 -1.20
CA THR A 16 -1.30 -11.86 -1.26
C THR A 16 -0.95 -12.54 0.07
N LEU A 17 -0.08 -13.55 0.00
CA LEU A 17 0.50 -14.22 1.17
C LEU A 17 1.77 -13.52 1.67
N ASP A 18 2.55 -12.89 0.78
CA ASP A 18 3.76 -12.13 1.11
C ASP A 18 3.79 -10.81 0.32
N ILE A 19 3.42 -9.72 0.98
CA ILE A 19 3.38 -8.38 0.39
C ILE A 19 4.77 -7.82 0.11
N ASP A 20 5.79 -8.22 0.88
CA ASP A 20 7.17 -7.76 0.65
C ASP A 20 7.68 -8.38 -0.65
N ARG A 21 7.39 -9.68 -0.87
CA ARG A 21 7.74 -10.34 -2.14
C ARG A 21 7.00 -9.72 -3.32
N VAL A 22 5.70 -9.47 -3.21
CA VAL A 22 4.94 -8.83 -4.29
C VAL A 22 5.46 -7.42 -4.58
N GLN A 23 5.72 -6.59 -3.56
CA GLN A 23 6.26 -5.25 -3.76
C GLN A 23 7.63 -5.28 -4.48
N SER A 24 8.50 -6.25 -4.16
CA SER A 24 9.78 -6.42 -4.86
C SER A 24 9.65 -6.80 -6.33
N LEU A 25 8.59 -7.53 -6.69
CA LEU A 25 8.33 -8.02 -8.06
C LEU A 25 7.57 -7.00 -8.92
N MET A 26 6.87 -6.05 -8.31
CA MET A 26 6.06 -5.07 -9.02
C MET A 26 6.85 -4.31 -10.12
N PRO A 27 8.06 -3.80 -9.86
CA PRO A 27 8.85 -3.13 -10.91
C PRO A 27 9.22 -4.03 -12.09
N GLU A 28 9.47 -5.33 -11.85
CA GLU A 28 9.74 -6.32 -12.91
C GLU A 28 8.51 -6.52 -13.82
N CYS A 29 7.31 -6.26 -13.30
CA CYS A 29 6.04 -6.29 -14.03
C CYS A 29 5.60 -4.91 -14.54
N GLY A 30 6.46 -3.88 -14.48
CA GLY A 30 6.13 -2.52 -14.92
C GLY A 30 5.18 -1.76 -13.99
N ILE A 31 5.02 -2.20 -12.74
CA ILE A 31 4.20 -1.55 -11.72
C ILE A 31 5.11 -0.81 -10.74
N GLU A 32 4.90 0.48 -10.54
CA GLU A 32 5.65 1.28 -9.56
C GLU A 32 4.86 1.38 -8.24
N PRO A 33 5.23 0.63 -7.18
CA PRO A 33 4.56 0.73 -5.89
C PRO A 33 5.05 1.95 -5.11
N LYS A 34 4.19 2.44 -4.22
CA LYS A 34 4.67 3.30 -3.13
C LYS A 34 5.68 2.53 -2.28
N ALA A 35 6.74 3.21 -1.86
CA ALA A 35 7.76 2.62 -0.98
C ALA A 35 7.18 2.18 0.38
N LEU A 36 6.19 2.91 0.90
CA LEU A 36 5.58 2.63 2.19
C LEU A 36 4.56 1.48 2.09
N ILE A 37 4.73 0.49 2.96
CA ILE A 37 3.68 -0.48 3.30
C ILE A 37 3.02 -0.02 4.60
N GLU A 38 1.71 0.16 4.56
CA GLU A 38 0.89 0.50 5.72
C GLU A 38 0.55 -0.76 6.54
N GLY A 39 0.24 -0.57 7.83
CA GLY A 39 -0.08 -1.64 8.77
C GLY A 39 1.10 -2.04 9.67
N PRO A 40 1.01 -3.18 10.37
CA PRO A 40 2.10 -3.67 11.21
C PRO A 40 3.36 -4.00 10.38
N PRO A 41 4.56 -3.98 11.00
CA PRO A 41 5.78 -4.47 10.34
C PRO A 41 5.68 -5.97 10.01
N ARG A 42 6.65 -6.49 9.24
CA ARG A 42 6.76 -7.94 8.95
C ARG A 42 6.84 -8.74 10.26
N ARG A 43 6.11 -9.85 10.32
CA ARG A 43 6.04 -10.76 11.47
C ARG A 43 5.93 -12.21 10.99
N GLU A 44 6.42 -13.15 11.79
CA GLU A 44 6.22 -14.59 11.57
C GLU A 44 4.74 -14.98 11.64
N VAL A 45 4.00 -14.35 12.57
CA VAL A 45 2.54 -14.45 12.67
C VAL A 45 1.94 -13.09 12.34
N PRO A 46 1.46 -12.88 11.10
CA PRO A 46 0.86 -11.63 10.69
C PRO A 46 -0.41 -11.32 11.50
N ILE A 47 -0.61 -10.05 11.85
CA ILE A 47 -1.81 -9.53 12.52
C ILE A 47 -2.44 -8.46 11.65
N LEU A 48 -3.77 -8.25 11.78
CA LEU A 48 -4.51 -7.25 11.00
C LEU A 48 -4.24 -7.39 9.49
N LEU A 49 -3.92 -6.29 8.80
CA LEU A 49 -3.53 -6.31 7.39
C LEU A 49 -2.35 -5.39 7.15
N ARG A 50 -1.56 -5.73 6.13
CA ARG A 50 -0.54 -4.87 5.52
C ARG A 50 -0.99 -4.53 4.10
N GLN A 51 -0.82 -3.30 3.67
CA GLN A 51 -1.26 -2.85 2.33
C GLN A 51 -0.32 -1.82 1.71
N THR A 52 -0.29 -1.76 0.39
CA THR A 52 0.35 -0.66 -0.33
C THR A 52 -0.41 -0.37 -1.62
N SER A 53 -0.23 0.84 -2.15
CA SER A 53 -0.86 1.29 -3.39
C SER A 53 0.18 1.59 -4.47
N PHE A 54 -0.26 1.58 -5.71
CA PHE A 54 0.56 1.84 -6.89
C PHE A 54 -0.24 2.62 -7.93
N LYS A 55 0.44 3.36 -8.81
CA LYS A 55 -0.22 4.01 -9.95
C LYS A 55 -0.59 2.93 -10.96
N ALA A 56 -1.88 2.75 -11.25
CA ALA A 56 -2.34 1.70 -12.15
C ALA A 56 -2.53 2.20 -13.58
N LEU A 57 -3.28 3.30 -13.76
CA LEU A 57 -3.62 3.83 -15.08
C LEU A 57 -3.89 5.34 -15.01
N GLU A 58 -3.59 6.05 -16.10
CA GLU A 58 -4.14 7.39 -16.35
C GLU A 58 -5.33 7.27 -17.29
N GLU A 59 -6.48 7.77 -16.88
CA GLU A 59 -7.70 7.71 -17.70
C GLU A 59 -8.03 9.11 -18.25
N PRO A 60 -8.31 9.24 -19.56
CA PRO A 60 -8.78 10.49 -20.12
C PRO A 60 -10.17 10.83 -19.58
N VAL A 61 -10.42 12.11 -19.29
CA VAL A 61 -11.74 12.63 -18.94
C VAL A 61 -12.17 13.63 -20.00
N MET A 62 -13.35 13.38 -20.56
CA MET A 62 -13.99 14.28 -21.50
C MET A 62 -14.91 15.23 -20.73
N PHE A 63 -14.66 16.52 -20.87
CA PHE A 63 -15.56 17.56 -20.40
C PHE A 63 -16.53 17.96 -21.52
N ALA A 64 -17.66 18.56 -21.16
CA ALA A 64 -18.59 19.11 -22.15
C ALA A 64 -17.88 20.16 -23.04
N GLY A 65 -18.22 20.21 -24.33
CA GLY A 65 -17.58 21.11 -25.30
C GLY A 65 -16.25 20.60 -25.88
N GLU A 66 -16.03 19.28 -25.90
CA GLU A 66 -14.83 18.62 -26.44
C GLU A 66 -13.50 18.98 -25.76
N HIS A 67 -13.55 19.59 -24.58
CA HIS A 67 -12.35 19.86 -23.79
C HIS A 67 -11.82 18.55 -23.17
N ARG A 68 -10.56 18.22 -23.46
CA ARG A 68 -9.87 17.05 -22.91
C ARG A 68 -9.13 17.42 -21.63
N GLY A 69 -9.30 16.62 -20.58
CA GLY A 69 -8.41 16.60 -19.43
C GLY A 69 -8.07 15.16 -19.03
N THR A 70 -7.31 15.01 -17.95
CA THR A 70 -6.83 13.71 -17.47
C THR A 70 -7.22 13.49 -16.03
N HIS A 71 -7.75 12.31 -15.73
CA HIS A 71 -7.91 11.81 -14.37
C HIS A 71 -6.73 10.91 -14.03
N SER A 72 -5.78 11.47 -13.31
CA SER A 72 -4.54 10.77 -12.93
C SER A 72 -4.69 9.82 -11.73
N ALA A 73 -5.91 9.47 -11.33
CA ALA A 73 -6.17 8.92 -10.00
C ALA A 73 -6.64 7.45 -9.95
N ARG A 74 -6.41 6.64 -11.00
CA ARG A 74 -6.60 5.18 -10.84
C ARG A 74 -5.39 4.59 -10.13
N PHE A 75 -5.54 4.38 -8.84
CA PHE A 75 -4.57 3.66 -8.02
C PHE A 75 -5.00 2.21 -7.90
N GLY A 76 -4.05 1.30 -8.05
CA GLY A 76 -4.21 -0.08 -7.63
C GLY A 76 -3.77 -0.24 -6.19
N GLU A 77 -4.22 -1.31 -5.55
CA GLU A 77 -3.86 -1.64 -4.18
C GLU A 77 -3.62 -3.15 -4.06
N ILE A 78 -2.79 -3.57 -3.12
CA ILE A 78 -2.52 -4.97 -2.79
C ILE A 78 -2.51 -5.12 -1.26
N GLU A 79 -3.05 -6.22 -0.74
CA GLU A 79 -3.11 -6.46 0.70
C GLU A 79 -2.66 -7.86 1.13
N GLN A 80 -2.05 -7.96 2.30
CA GLN A 80 -1.80 -9.20 3.01
C GLN A 80 -2.58 -9.20 4.33
N ARG A 81 -3.45 -10.19 4.52
CA ARG A 81 -4.29 -10.34 5.72
C ARG A 81 -3.71 -11.35 6.69
N GLY A 82 -3.52 -10.92 7.94
CA GLY A 82 -3.16 -11.73 9.09
C GLY A 82 -4.35 -12.03 10.01
N VAL A 83 -4.07 -12.42 11.25
CA VAL A 83 -5.10 -12.77 12.24
C VAL A 83 -5.81 -11.53 12.80
N ALA A 84 -7.11 -11.65 13.04
CA ALA A 84 -7.88 -10.66 13.78
C ALA A 84 -7.41 -10.55 15.24
N LEU A 85 -7.48 -9.35 15.80
CA LEU A 85 -7.09 -9.09 17.18
C LEU A 85 -8.32 -9.00 18.10
N THR A 86 -8.14 -9.41 19.35
CA THR A 86 -9.08 -9.07 20.43
C THR A 86 -9.00 -7.56 20.75
N PRO A 87 -9.96 -6.98 21.49
CA PRO A 87 -9.88 -5.59 21.92
C PRO A 87 -8.58 -5.24 22.66
N LYS A 88 -8.09 -6.13 23.53
CA LYS A 88 -6.79 -5.99 24.21
C LYS A 88 -5.63 -5.98 23.22
N GLY A 89 -5.67 -6.86 22.22
CA GLY A 89 -4.66 -6.90 21.15
C GLY A 89 -4.66 -5.63 20.32
N ARG A 90 -5.84 -5.11 19.96
CA ARG A 90 -5.97 -3.85 19.20
C ARG A 90 -5.43 -2.65 19.99
N ALA A 91 -5.76 -2.54 21.27
CA ALA A 91 -5.25 -1.46 22.12
C ALA A 91 -3.72 -1.50 22.28
N LEU A 92 -3.11 -2.69 22.30
CA LEU A 92 -1.65 -2.82 22.29
C LEU A 92 -1.06 -2.37 20.94
N TYR A 93 -1.66 -2.81 19.83
CA TYR A 93 -1.24 -2.41 18.49
C TYR A 93 -1.26 -0.87 18.32
N ASP A 94 -2.36 -0.22 18.71
CA ASP A 94 -2.50 1.24 18.57
C ASP A 94 -1.46 2.00 19.40
N ARG A 95 -1.19 1.55 20.64
CA ARG A 95 -0.17 2.17 21.50
C ARG A 95 1.22 2.06 20.90
N LEU A 96 1.57 0.89 20.35
CA LEU A 96 2.87 0.66 19.71
C LEU A 96 3.00 1.46 18.40
N LEU A 97 1.94 1.55 17.62
CA LEU A 97 1.90 2.37 16.41
C LEU A 97 2.13 3.85 16.75
N GLN A 98 1.47 4.36 17.80
CA GLN A 98 1.67 5.74 18.25
C GLN A 98 3.09 5.98 18.78
N ALA A 99 3.66 5.02 19.52
CA ALA A 99 5.02 5.12 20.05
C ALA A 99 6.09 5.08 18.95
N ALA A 100 5.86 4.34 17.86
CA ALA A 100 6.77 4.28 16.71
C ALA A 100 6.79 5.58 15.89
N GLY A 101 5.74 6.42 16.00
CA GLY A 101 5.59 7.67 15.26
C GLY A 101 5.19 7.47 13.79
N THR A 102 4.96 8.58 13.08
CA THR A 102 4.70 8.58 11.63
C THR A 102 6.01 8.44 10.86
N GLY A 103 6.41 7.20 10.56
CA GLY A 103 7.30 6.85 9.45
C GLY A 103 8.71 7.45 9.49
N LYS A 104 9.61 6.92 10.34
CA LYS A 104 11.03 6.88 9.98
C LYS A 104 11.29 5.63 9.16
N ILE A 105 11.71 5.83 7.91
CA ILE A 105 12.29 4.77 7.07
C ILE A 105 13.52 4.25 7.81
N ILE A 106 13.43 3.06 8.40
CA ILE A 106 14.61 2.34 8.86
C ILE A 106 15.20 1.69 7.61
N SER A 107 16.08 2.41 6.90
CA SER A 107 16.94 1.77 5.92
C SER A 107 17.94 0.89 6.68
N ALA A 108 17.56 -0.35 6.94
CA ALA A 108 18.51 -1.37 7.38
C ALA A 108 19.36 -1.80 6.17
N THR A 109 20.26 -0.91 5.71
CA THR A 109 21.37 -1.32 4.86
C THR A 109 22.47 -1.86 5.78
N SER A 110 22.53 -3.17 5.80
CA SER A 110 23.50 -4.01 6.47
C SER A 110 24.94 -3.61 6.14
N SER A 111 25.59 -2.94 7.10
CA SER A 111 27.03 -2.86 7.24
C SER A 111 27.59 -4.22 7.70
N ILE A 112 27.65 -5.22 6.82
CA ILE A 112 28.46 -6.42 7.04
C ILE A 112 29.02 -6.89 5.69
N TYR A 113 30.11 -6.26 5.23
CA TYR A 113 31.19 -6.88 4.44
C TYR A 113 32.38 -5.91 4.48
N ARG A 114 33.20 -6.00 5.53
CA ARG A 114 34.57 -5.46 5.55
C ARG A 114 35.43 -6.25 6.52
N SER A 115 35.73 -7.50 6.15
CA SER A 115 36.86 -8.26 6.67
C SER A 115 37.00 -9.57 5.87
N VAL A 116 37.57 -9.47 4.68
CA VAL A 116 38.76 -10.18 4.17
C VAL A 116 39.15 -9.56 2.83
#